data_AF-A0A7S2R9E5-F1
#
_entry.id   AF-A0A7S2R9E5-F1
#
_cell.length_a   1.000
_cell.length_b   1.000
_cell.length_c   1.000
_cell.angle_alpha   90.00
_cell.angle_beta   90.00
_cell.angle_gamma   90.00
#
_symmetry.space_group_name_H-M   'P 1'
#
loop_
_entity.id
_entity.type
_entity.pdbx_description
1 polymer ?
#
loop_
_entity_poly.entity_id
_entity_poly.type
_entity_poly.pdbx_seq_one_letter_code
_entity_poly.pdbx_strand_id
1 'polypeptide(L)'
;ASVLGVLAGSASAQDLIVDGSLCVGFDCVAGESFGFDTIRMKENNLRIAAVDTSASASFPDVDWQLTFNETSNGGKNKFSVDDISNGRTPFTIEASAPSNSLYVE
;
A
#
# COMPACT_ATOMS: atom_id res chain seq x y z
N ALA A 1 34.24 -7.85 -11.04
CA ALA A 1 32.97 -8.49 -11.40
C ALA A 1 32.20 -8.73 -10.11
N SER A 2 31.33 -7.79 -9.73
CA SER A 2 30.48 -7.96 -8.55
C SER A 2 29.30 -8.82 -8.96
N VAL A 3 29.25 -10.05 -8.45
CA VAL A 3 28.04 -10.87 -8.51
C VAL A 3 27.04 -10.18 -7.60
N LEU A 4 26.16 -9.38 -8.19
CA LEU A 4 24.94 -8.91 -7.54
C LEU A 4 24.07 -10.17 -7.35
N GLY A 5 24.31 -10.86 -6.25
CA GLY A 5 23.53 -12.03 -5.86
C GLY A 5 22.08 -11.63 -5.79
N VAL A 6 21.23 -12.41 -6.46
CA VAL A 6 19.78 -12.37 -6.31
C VAL A 6 19.49 -12.53 -4.81
N LEU A 7 19.22 -11.43 -4.13
CA LEU A 7 18.67 -11.46 -2.78
C LEU A 7 17.22 -11.87 -2.95
N ALA A 8 16.95 -13.17 -2.89
CA ALA A 8 15.63 -13.60 -2.44
C ALA A 8 15.44 -12.99 -1.05
N GLY A 9 14.49 -12.07 -0.92
CA GLY A 9 14.13 -11.49 0.37
C GLY A 9 13.78 -12.61 1.35
N SER A 10 14.15 -12.44 2.63
CA SER A 10 13.83 -13.43 3.65
C SER A 10 12.33 -13.41 3.91
N ALA A 11 11.63 -14.50 3.55
CA ALA A 11 10.26 -14.69 4.02
C ALA A 11 10.32 -15.13 5.49
N SER A 12 9.58 -14.43 6.37
CA SER A 12 9.31 -14.91 7.72
C SER A 12 8.15 -15.90 7.68
N ALA A 13 8.36 -17.15 8.09
CA ALA A 13 7.32 -18.18 8.11
C ALA A 13 6.47 -18.13 9.40
N GLN A 14 6.45 -16.98 10.07
CA GLN A 14 5.76 -16.75 11.34
C GLN A 14 5.19 -15.33 11.40
N ASP A 15 4.29 -15.10 12.34
CA ASP A 15 3.72 -13.78 12.60
C ASP A 15 4.81 -12.80 13.08
N LEU A 16 4.79 -11.58 12.53
CA LEU A 16 5.66 -10.50 12.95
C LEU A 16 4.89 -9.56 13.88
N ILE A 17 5.29 -9.52 15.14
CA ILE A 17 4.81 -8.51 16.09
C ILE A 17 5.90 -7.44 16.21
N VAL A 18 5.55 -6.21 15.86
CA VAL A 18 6.42 -5.04 16.01
C VAL A 18 5.96 -4.25 17.23
N ASP A 19 6.82 -4.16 18.24
CA ASP A 19 6.63 -3.23 19.36
C ASP A 19 7.19 -1.85 18.97
N GLY A 20 6.33 -0.84 18.91
CA GLY A 20 6.65 0.49 18.38
C GLY A 20 6.15 0.72 16.95
N SER A 21 7.05 1.05 16.03
CA SER A 21 6.72 1.49 14.67
C SER A 21 7.40 0.67 13.58
N LEU A 22 6.69 0.41 12.49
CA LEU A 22 7.19 -0.24 11.29
C LEU A 22 7.34 0.78 10.15
N CYS A 23 8.51 0.83 9.50
CA CYS A 23 8.67 1.52 8.21
C CYS A 23 8.74 0.49 7.07
N VAL A 24 7.91 0.66 6.04
CA VAL A 24 7.91 -0.19 4.84
C VAL A 24 8.08 0.67 3.58
N GLY A 25 8.98 0.25 2.68
CA GLY A 25 9.17 0.91 1.39
C GLY A 25 10.62 1.29 1.13
N PHE A 26 10.89 1.63 -0.12
CA PHE A 26 12.24 1.88 -0.61
C PHE A 26 12.91 3.10 0.06
N ASP A 27 12.13 4.09 0.46
CA ASP A 27 12.64 5.35 1.00
C ASP A 27 12.74 5.36 2.54
N CYS A 28 12.53 4.23 3.20
CA CYS A 28 12.76 4.08 4.64
C CYS A 28 14.27 4.06 4.96
N VAL A 29 14.68 4.78 6.01
CA VAL A 29 16.09 4.86 6.47
C VAL A 29 16.25 4.42 7.92
N ALA A 30 17.49 4.16 8.36
CA ALA A 30 17.75 3.82 9.76
C ALA A 30 17.66 5.06 10.66
N GLY A 31 17.08 4.89 11.86
CA GLY A 31 17.01 5.96 12.87
C GLY A 31 15.95 7.03 12.60
N GLU A 32 14.90 6.73 11.84
CA GLU A 32 13.80 7.69 11.63
C GLU A 32 13.08 8.05 12.93
N SER A 33 12.60 9.29 13.01
CA SER A 33 11.62 9.68 14.02
C SER A 33 10.22 9.32 13.53
N PHE A 34 9.56 8.39 14.19
CA PHE A 34 8.23 7.90 13.81
C PHE A 34 7.08 8.77 14.33
N GLY A 35 7.30 9.60 15.34
CA GLY A 35 6.22 10.36 15.97
C GLY A 35 5.12 9.42 16.46
N PHE A 36 3.91 9.57 15.91
CA PHE A 36 2.75 8.75 16.24
C PHE A 36 2.41 7.68 15.18
N ASP A 37 3.25 7.52 14.16
CA ASP A 37 2.99 6.54 13.10
C ASP A 37 3.31 5.12 13.60
N THR A 38 2.29 4.27 13.75
CA THR A 38 2.50 2.84 14.00
C THR A 38 3.03 2.12 12.75
N ILE A 39 2.50 2.47 11.57
CA ILE A 39 2.97 1.99 10.28
C ILE A 39 3.22 3.20 9.40
N ARG A 40 4.46 3.35 8.95
CA ARG A 40 4.87 4.37 7.99
C ARG A 40 5.26 3.70 6.67
N MET A 41 4.71 4.17 5.57
CA MET A 41 5.08 3.70 4.24
C MET A 41 5.77 4.82 3.46
N LYS A 42 6.92 4.53 2.84
CA LYS A 42 7.71 5.53 2.10
C LYS A 42 8.23 4.97 0.78
N GLU A 43 7.66 5.46 -0.32
CA GLU A 43 8.10 5.22 -1.70
C GLU A 43 7.38 6.26 -2.60
N ASN A 44 7.73 6.33 -3.89
CA ASN A 44 7.08 7.25 -4.83
C ASN A 44 5.74 6.74 -5.39
N ASN A 45 5.45 5.44 -5.26
CA ASN A 45 4.28 4.76 -5.84
C ASN A 45 3.61 3.84 -4.81
N LEU A 46 3.27 4.41 -3.65
CA LEU A 46 2.75 3.66 -2.51
C LEU A 46 1.42 2.96 -2.81
N ARG A 47 1.40 1.63 -2.62
CA ARG A 47 0.22 0.76 -2.73
C ARG A 47 0.17 -0.22 -1.54
N ILE A 48 -1.03 -0.52 -1.07
CA ILE A 48 -1.30 -1.71 -0.26
C ILE A 48 -2.17 -2.62 -1.13
N ALA A 49 -1.62 -3.75 -1.58
CA ALA A 49 -2.32 -4.69 -2.44
C ALA A 49 -2.73 -5.94 -1.64
N ALA A 50 -3.98 -6.35 -1.79
CA ALA A 50 -4.50 -7.65 -1.39
C ALA A 50 -4.67 -8.48 -2.66
N VAL A 51 -3.79 -9.48 -2.82
CA VAL A 51 -3.83 -10.42 -3.95
C VAL A 51 -4.47 -11.71 -3.45
N ASP A 52 -5.67 -11.99 -3.90
CA ASP A 52 -6.36 -13.23 -3.64
C ASP A 52 -5.67 -14.37 -4.41
N THR A 53 -5.44 -15.47 -3.71
CA THR A 53 -4.78 -16.67 -4.27
C THR A 53 -5.67 -17.89 -4.18
N SER A 54 -6.97 -17.69 -3.91
CA SER A 54 -7.93 -18.76 -3.84
C SER A 54 -8.07 -19.41 -5.22
N ALA A 55 -8.10 -20.74 -5.24
CA ALA A 55 -8.15 -21.53 -6.47
C ALA A 55 -9.53 -22.18 -6.70
N SER A 56 -10.43 -22.07 -5.72
CA SER A 56 -11.78 -22.62 -5.83
C SER A 56 -12.74 -21.52 -6.27
N ALA A 57 -13.50 -21.79 -7.34
CA ALA A 57 -14.54 -20.88 -7.85
C ALA A 57 -15.68 -20.59 -6.84
N SER A 58 -15.67 -21.24 -5.67
CA SER A 58 -16.60 -20.95 -4.57
C SER A 58 -16.16 -19.78 -3.69
N PHE A 59 -14.91 -19.32 -3.77
CA PHE A 59 -14.41 -18.19 -3.01
C PHE A 59 -14.44 -16.91 -3.85
N PRO A 60 -14.59 -15.73 -3.22
CA PRO A 60 -14.27 -14.47 -3.88
C PRO A 60 -12.81 -14.47 -4.37
N ASP A 61 -12.57 -13.89 -5.53
CA ASP A 61 -11.29 -13.92 -6.24
C ASP A 61 -10.85 -12.54 -6.76
N VAL A 62 -11.48 -11.47 -6.26
CA VAL A 62 -11.17 -10.10 -6.66
C VAL A 62 -10.00 -9.57 -5.85
N ASP A 63 -8.98 -9.11 -6.56
CA ASP A 63 -7.82 -8.43 -6.01
C ASP A 63 -8.13 -6.95 -5.78
N TRP A 64 -7.74 -6.46 -4.61
CA TRP A 64 -7.98 -5.08 -4.19
C TRP A 64 -6.70 -4.34 -3.89
N GLN A 65 -6.69 -3.04 -4.12
CA GLN A 65 -5.57 -2.18 -3.82
C GLN A 65 -6.03 -0.86 -3.19
N LEU A 66 -5.31 -0.41 -2.17
CA LEU A 66 -5.32 0.97 -1.73
C LEU A 66 -4.19 1.72 -2.43
N THR A 67 -4.55 2.77 -3.16
CA THR A 67 -3.62 3.59 -3.93
C THR A 67 -3.45 4.96 -3.30
N PHE A 68 -2.20 5.29 -2.97
CA PHE A 68 -1.81 6.62 -2.50
C PHE A 68 -1.10 7.35 -3.64
N ASN A 69 -1.76 8.39 -4.17
CA ASN A 69 -1.36 9.20 -5.32
C ASN A 69 -1.17 8.42 -6.63
N GLU A 70 -1.28 9.11 -7.75
CA GLU A 70 -0.97 8.54 -9.06
C GLU A 70 0.55 8.43 -9.30
N THR A 71 0.93 7.43 -10.09
CA THR A 71 2.33 7.15 -10.46
C THR A 71 2.86 8.08 -11.55
N SER A 72 1.99 8.62 -12.39
CA SER A 72 2.40 9.51 -13.48
C SER A 72 2.97 10.82 -12.93
N ASN A 73 4.03 11.31 -13.57
CA ASN A 73 4.55 12.65 -13.25
C ASN A 73 3.48 13.70 -13.55
N GLY A 74 3.13 14.52 -12.55
CA GLY A 74 1.99 15.44 -12.62
C GLY A 74 0.61 14.78 -12.49
N GLY A 75 0.56 13.52 -12.05
CA GLY A 75 -0.67 12.80 -11.75
C GLY A 75 -1.44 13.38 -10.56
N LYS A 76 -2.63 12.84 -10.32
CA LYS A 76 -3.51 13.30 -9.25
C LYS A 76 -2.98 12.96 -7.86
N ASN A 77 -3.12 13.92 -6.95
CA ASN A 77 -3.01 13.69 -5.51
C ASN A 77 -4.33 13.11 -5.00
N LYS A 78 -4.34 11.83 -4.61
CA LYS A 78 -5.56 11.11 -4.28
C LYS A 78 -5.31 9.92 -3.36
N PHE A 79 -6.38 9.46 -2.73
CA PHE A 79 -6.46 8.16 -2.08
C PHE A 79 -7.60 7.36 -2.71
N SER A 80 -7.33 6.16 -3.22
CA SER A 80 -8.29 5.37 -3.99
C SER A 80 -8.40 3.94 -3.47
N VAL A 81 -9.61 3.37 -3.58
CA VAL A 81 -9.87 1.94 -3.46
C VAL A 81 -10.06 1.39 -4.86
N ASP A 82 -9.16 0.51 -5.29
CA ASP A 82 -9.11 -0.03 -6.64
C ASP A 82 -9.43 -1.53 -6.63
N ASP A 83 -10.34 -1.94 -7.50
CA ASP A 83 -10.54 -3.31 -7.96
C ASP A 83 -9.58 -3.53 -9.13
N ILE A 84 -8.45 -4.15 -8.85
CA ILE A 84 -7.37 -4.29 -9.83
C ILE A 84 -7.60 -5.48 -10.77
N SER A 85 -8.42 -6.47 -10.38
CA SER A 85 -8.83 -7.56 -11.27
C SER A 85 -9.70 -7.06 -12.42
N ASN A 86 -10.62 -6.13 -12.15
CA ASN A 86 -11.56 -5.61 -13.15
C ASN A 86 -11.20 -4.22 -13.67
N GLY A 87 -10.12 -3.62 -13.18
CA GLY A 87 -9.64 -2.29 -13.60
C GLY A 87 -10.61 -1.17 -13.26
N ARG A 88 -11.22 -1.22 -12.07
CA ARG A 88 -12.21 -0.24 -11.61
C ARG A 88 -11.72 0.46 -10.34
N THR A 89 -12.17 1.69 -10.15
CA THR A 89 -11.93 2.45 -8.91
C THR A 89 -13.28 2.87 -8.32
N PRO A 90 -13.90 2.02 -7.48
CA PRO A 90 -15.21 2.34 -6.92
C PRO A 90 -15.24 3.58 -6.02
N PHE A 91 -14.09 3.96 -5.44
CA PHE A 91 -14.01 5.11 -4.54
C PHE A 91 -12.68 5.84 -4.65
N THR A 92 -12.72 7.18 -4.62
CA THR A 92 -11.54 8.05 -4.62
C THR A 92 -11.82 9.33 -3.83
N ILE A 93 -10.86 9.70 -2.99
CA ILE A 93 -10.78 11.00 -2.32
C ILE A 93 -9.63 11.76 -2.99
N GLU A 94 -9.92 12.88 -3.67
CA GLU A 94 -8.88 13.78 -4.17
C GLU A 94 -8.38 14.70 -3.05
N ALA A 95 -7.10 15.11 -3.09
CA ALA A 95 -6.50 15.92 -2.04
C ALA A 95 -7.19 17.30 -1.82
N SER A 96 -7.96 17.77 -2.80
CA SER A 96 -8.75 19.00 -2.71
C SER A 96 -10.10 18.82 -2.02
N ALA A 97 -10.49 17.59 -1.67
CA ALA A 97 -11.74 17.32 -0.97
C ALA A 97 -11.76 18.07 0.38
N PRO A 98 -12.74 18.97 0.61
CA PRO A 98 -12.86 19.66 1.89
C PRO A 98 -13.14 18.71 3.06
N SER A 99 -12.91 19.19 4.28
CA SER A 99 -13.32 18.47 5.50
C SER A 99 -14.81 18.17 5.46
N ASN A 100 -15.20 16.96 5.88
CA ASN A 100 -16.58 16.49 5.91
C ASN A 100 -17.26 16.42 4.52
N SER A 101 -16.49 16.18 3.44
CA SER A 101 -17.06 15.95 2.10
C SER A 101 -18.03 14.76 2.04
N LEU A 102 -17.82 13.76 2.91
CA LEU A 102 -18.77 12.70 3.21
C LEU A 102 -18.69 12.42 4.70
N TYR A 103 -19.79 12.66 5.42
CA TYR A 103 -19.94 12.37 6.84
C TYR A 103 -21.35 11.82 7.05
N VAL A 104 -21.46 10.64 7.67
CA VAL A 104 -22.73 9.92 7.89
C VAL A 104 -22.80 9.56 9.37
N GLU A 105 -23.92 9.88 10.01
CA GLU A 105 -24.23 9.55 11.41
C GLU A 105 -25.29 8.46 11.50
#